data_AF-A0A0Q4WGK5-F1
#
_entry.id   AF-A0A0Q4WGK5-F1
#
_cell.length_a   1.000
_cell.length_b   1.000
_cell.length_c   1.000
_cell.angle_alpha   90.00
_cell.angle_beta   90.00
_cell.angle_gamma   90.00
#
_symmetry.space_group_name_H-M   'P 1'
#
loop_
_entity.id
_entity.type
_entity.pdbx_description
1 polymer ?
#
loop_
_entity_poly.entity_id
_entity_poly.type
_entity_poly.pdbx_seq_one_letter_code
_entity_poly.pdbx_strand_id
1 'polypeptide(L)'
;MHSPLGGQVTNTIIRVAIHDLTKTQGAFVVKHGKSDLKVTQTMQRVIDDLTALYAKRTSKSYGKFAVDEDRFPTEKHLRAYLNVQPNDFTTLTHKMMETLKAQAG
;
A
#
# COMPACT_ATOMS: atom_id res chain seq x y z
N MET A 1 -36.51 -15.49 5.60
CA MET A 1 -35.29 -15.71 4.81
C MET A 1 -34.42 -14.48 4.93
N HIS A 2 -33.38 -14.51 5.76
CA HIS A 2 -32.42 -13.41 5.89
C HIS A 2 -31.39 -13.57 4.78
N SER A 3 -31.26 -12.56 3.91
CA SER A 3 -30.21 -12.50 2.89
C SER A 3 -28.88 -12.26 3.61
N PRO A 4 -27.85 -13.11 3.49
CA PRO A 4 -26.55 -12.81 4.06
C PRO A 4 -25.94 -11.68 3.23
N LEU A 5 -25.63 -10.58 3.92
CA LEU A 5 -24.90 -9.43 3.44
C LEU A 5 -23.72 -9.87 2.56
N GLY A 6 -23.53 -9.18 1.43
CA GLY A 6 -22.58 -9.50 0.37
C GLY A 6 -21.22 -10.00 0.89
N GLY A 7 -20.78 -11.12 0.33
CA GLY A 7 -19.55 -11.81 0.75
C GLY A 7 -18.37 -10.85 0.87
N GLN A 8 -17.83 -10.76 2.07
CA GLN A 8 -16.61 -10.02 2.36
C GLN A 8 -15.49 -10.66 1.54
N VAL A 9 -14.97 -9.94 0.54
CA VAL A 9 -13.78 -10.38 -0.19
C VAL A 9 -12.64 -10.41 0.83
N THR A 10 -12.22 -11.62 1.21
CA THR A 10 -11.14 -11.81 2.16
C THR A 10 -9.82 -11.68 1.40
N ASN A 11 -8.99 -10.71 1.76
CA ASN A 11 -7.69 -10.52 1.10
C ASN A 11 -6.70 -11.57 1.59
N THR A 12 -5.90 -12.13 0.67
CA THR A 12 -4.69 -12.86 1.05
C THR A 12 -3.56 -11.85 1.26
N ILE A 13 -3.25 -11.55 2.52
CA ILE A 13 -2.22 -10.57 2.87
C ILE A 13 -0.87 -11.28 2.97
N ILE A 14 0.06 -10.93 2.08
CA ILE A 14 1.38 -11.57 2.01
C ILE A 14 2.37 -10.93 2.99
N ARG A 15 2.44 -9.59 3.01
CA ARG A 15 3.29 -8.81 3.92
C ARG A 15 2.63 -7.48 4.26
N VAL A 16 2.91 -6.95 5.45
CA VAL A 16 2.35 -5.68 5.93
C VAL A 16 3.48 -4.78 6.45
N ALA A 17 3.45 -3.51 6.06
CA ALA A 17 4.28 -2.47 6.64
C ALA A 17 3.40 -1.27 6.99
N ILE A 18 3.74 -0.59 8.08
CA ILE A 18 3.04 0.63 8.51
C ILE A 18 4.10 1.73 8.63
N HIS A 19 3.90 2.81 7.88
CA HIS A 19 4.74 4.01 7.90
C HIS A 19 3.84 5.23 8.02
N ASP A 20 4.35 6.29 8.66
CA ASP A 20 3.61 7.54 8.78
C ASP A 20 4.15 8.55 7.78
N LEU A 21 3.27 9.20 7.02
CA LEU A 21 3.58 10.41 6.27
C LEU A 21 2.87 11.58 6.97
N THR A 22 3.65 12.51 7.49
CA THR A 22 3.12 13.67 8.23
C THR A 22 3.52 14.97 7.53
N LYS A 23 2.66 15.98 7.56
CA LYS A 23 2.99 17.32 7.06
C LYS A 23 3.40 18.18 8.24
N THR A 24 4.66 18.62 8.27
CA THR A 24 5.23 19.45 9.32
C THR A 24 5.87 20.70 8.72
N GLN A 25 5.52 21.90 9.21
CA GLN A 25 6.13 23.18 8.80
C GLN A 25 6.24 23.35 7.27
N GLY A 26 5.22 22.92 6.53
CA GLY A 26 5.17 23.05 5.06
C GLY A 26 5.83 21.92 4.26
N ALA A 27 6.56 20.99 4.91
CA ALA A 27 7.16 19.83 4.25
C ALA A 27 6.50 18.52 4.68
N PHE A 28 6.54 17.52 3.79
CA PHE A 28 6.16 16.15 4.12
C PHE A 28 7.36 15.39 4.70
N VAL A 29 7.14 14.73 5.84
CA VAL A 29 8.12 13.92 6.57
C VAL A 29 7.62 12.49 6.66
N VAL A 30 8.44 11.56 6.18
CA VAL A 30 8.21 10.12 6.31
C VAL A 30 8.85 9.64 7.60
N LYS A 31 8.08 8.93 8.42
CA LYS A 31 8.57 8.14 9.54
C LYS A 31 8.39 6.67 9.20
N HIS A 32 9.49 6.01 8.90
CA HIS A 32 9.47 4.57 8.65
C HIS A 32 9.16 3.82 9.95
N GLY A 33 7.99 3.18 10.01
CA GLY A 33 7.68 2.18 11.04
C GLY A 33 8.24 0.80 10.73
N LYS A 34 7.71 -0.22 11.41
CA LYS A 34 8.13 -1.62 11.23
C LYS A 34 7.59 -2.15 9.90
N SER A 35 8.51 -2.71 9.11
CA SER A 35 8.19 -3.50 7.94
C SER A 35 8.05 -4.98 8.31
N ASP A 36 7.26 -5.72 7.51
CA ASP A 36 7.02 -7.15 7.66
C ASP A 36 6.37 -7.57 8.99
N LEU A 37 5.30 -6.86 9.33
CA LEU A 37 4.49 -7.19 10.50
C LEU A 37 3.79 -8.54 10.30
N LYS A 38 3.80 -9.37 11.36
CA LYS A 38 2.96 -10.58 11.42
C LYS A 38 1.50 -10.19 11.24
N VAL A 39 0.85 -10.75 10.21
CA VAL A 39 -0.57 -10.52 9.96
C VAL A 39 -1.38 -11.14 11.10
N THR A 40 -2.05 -10.29 11.88
CA THR A 40 -2.99 -10.71 12.92
C THR A 40 -4.42 -10.67 12.39
N GLN A 41 -5.35 -11.34 13.09
CA GLN A 41 -6.78 -11.28 12.72
C GLN A 41 -7.33 -9.85 12.70
N THR A 42 -6.83 -8.97 13.59
CA THR A 42 -7.20 -7.56 13.59
C THR A 42 -6.68 -6.83 12.36
N MET A 43 -5.44 -7.10 11.92
CA MET A 43 -4.89 -6.53 10.69
C MET A 43 -5.66 -7.00 9.45
N GLN A 44 -6.00 -8.29 9.39
CA GLN A 44 -6.81 -8.88 8.32
C GLN A 44 -8.13 -8.12 8.17
N ARG A 45 -8.91 -8.03 9.26
CA ARG A 45 -10.19 -7.33 9.27
C ARG A 45 -10.07 -5.87 8.86
N VAL A 46 -9.09 -5.14 9.39
CA VAL A 46 -8.88 -3.72 9.04
C VAL A 46 -8.56 -3.56 7.55
N ILE A 47 -7.69 -4.41 6.99
CA ILE A 47 -7.32 -4.36 5.57
C ILE A 47 -8.49 -4.77 4.67
N ASP A 48 -9.28 -5.76 5.07
CA ASP A 48 -10.50 -6.17 4.36
C ASP A 48 -11.53 -5.04 4.34
N ASP A 49 -11.78 -4.41 5.48
CA ASP A 49 -12.73 -3.29 5.59
C ASP A 49 -12.28 -2.08 4.77
N LEU A 50 -10.98 -1.76 4.77
CA LEU A 50 -10.42 -0.69 3.93
C LEU A 50 -10.57 -1.02 2.44
N THR A 51 -10.21 -2.23 2.04
CA THR A 51 -10.36 -2.70 0.64
C THR A 51 -11.81 -2.59 0.19
N ALA A 52 -12.76 -3.05 1.02
CA ALA A 52 -14.18 -2.96 0.74
C ALA A 52 -14.67 -1.51 0.65
N LEU A 53 -14.16 -0.60 1.50
CA LEU A 53 -14.48 0.82 1.45
C LEU A 53 -13.99 1.47 0.15
N TYR A 54 -12.78 1.14 -0.31
CA TYR A 54 -12.21 1.68 -1.54
C TYR A 54 -12.83 1.08 -2.80
N ALA A 55 -13.21 -0.20 -2.79
CA ALA A 55 -13.87 -0.87 -3.92
C ALA A 55 -15.19 -0.21 -4.32
N LYS A 56 -15.90 0.41 -3.36
CA LYS A 56 -17.17 1.13 -3.60
C LYS A 56 -16.98 2.47 -4.33
N ARG A 57 -15.75 3.00 -4.39
CA ARG A 57 -15.45 4.28 -5.05
C ARG A 57 -15.03 4.01 -6.50
N THR A 58 -16.01 3.97 -7.42
CA THR A 58 -15.83 3.68 -8.86
C THR A 58 -14.81 4.57 -9.58
N SER A 59 -14.56 5.80 -9.10
CA SER A 59 -13.55 6.70 -9.65
C SER A 59 -12.11 6.42 -9.19
N LYS A 60 -11.90 5.43 -8.32
CA LYS A 60 -10.58 4.93 -7.88
C LYS A 60 -10.38 3.46 -8.22
N SER A 61 -11.04 2.98 -9.28
CA SER A 61 -10.81 1.64 -9.78
C SER A 61 -9.34 1.49 -10.19
N TYR A 62 -8.77 0.33 -9.83
CA TYR A 62 -7.39 -0.14 -10.05
C TYR A 62 -6.65 0.68 -11.12
N GLY A 63 -5.99 1.75 -10.68
CA GLY A 63 -5.25 2.63 -11.58
C GLY A 63 -4.18 1.83 -12.35
N LYS A 64 -3.89 2.25 -13.58
CA LYS A 64 -2.71 1.75 -14.29
C LYS A 64 -1.48 2.50 -13.78
N PHE A 65 -0.33 1.84 -13.81
CA PHE A 65 0.93 2.56 -13.63
C PHE A 65 1.12 3.58 -14.77
N ALA A 66 1.76 4.70 -14.45
CA ALA A 66 2.10 5.69 -15.45
C ALA A 66 3.26 5.20 -16.30
N VAL A 67 3.29 5.61 -17.58
CA VAL A 67 4.34 5.21 -18.54
C VAL A 67 5.70 5.83 -18.17
N ASP A 68 5.69 7.04 -17.60
CA ASP A 68 6.88 7.74 -17.14
C ASP A 68 7.31 7.19 -15.76
N GLU A 69 8.09 6.11 -15.78
CA GLU A 69 8.63 5.49 -14.57
C GLU A 69 9.67 6.36 -13.84
N ASP A 70 10.21 7.41 -14.46
CA ASP A 70 11.16 8.31 -13.79
C ASP A 70 10.42 9.31 -12.89
N ARG A 71 9.24 9.78 -13.32
CA ARG A 71 8.35 10.60 -12.48
C ARG A 71 7.47 9.76 -11.57
N PHE A 72 7.10 8.55 -11.97
CA PHE A 72 6.18 7.67 -11.24
C PHE A 72 6.77 6.25 -11.07
N PRO A 73 7.80 6.09 -10.23
CA PRO A 73 8.64 4.88 -10.17
C PRO A 73 8.01 3.67 -9.47
N THR A 74 6.71 3.70 -9.13
CA THR A 74 6.05 2.62 -8.38
C THR A 74 6.17 1.27 -9.09
N GLU A 75 5.95 1.22 -10.40
CA GLU A 75 6.09 -0.02 -11.18
C GLU A 75 7.54 -0.53 -11.15
N LYS A 76 8.51 0.36 -11.37
CA LYS A 76 9.95 0.08 -11.32
C LYS A 76 10.36 -0.51 -9.96
N HIS A 77 9.88 0.06 -8.86
CA HIS A 77 10.15 -0.43 -7.51
C HIS A 77 9.56 -1.82 -7.27
N LEU A 78 8.32 -2.05 -7.71
CA LEU A 78 7.67 -3.35 -7.58
C LEU A 78 8.38 -4.43 -8.41
N ARG A 79 8.74 -4.11 -9.66
CA ARG A 79 9.50 -4.99 -10.55
C ARG A 79 10.85 -5.39 -9.93
N ALA A 80 11.57 -4.41 -9.38
CA ALA A 80 12.83 -4.66 -8.70
C ALA A 80 12.66 -5.56 -7.46
N TYR A 81 11.60 -5.36 -6.68
CA TYR A 81 11.27 -6.22 -5.54
C TYR A 81 10.96 -7.66 -5.97
N LEU A 82 10.24 -7.87 -7.08
CA LEU A 82 9.87 -9.22 -7.53
C LEU A 82 11.04 -10.00 -8.14
N ASN A 83 12.00 -9.31 -8.77
CA ASN A 83 13.09 -9.93 -9.53
C ASN A 83 14.34 -10.28 -8.69
N VAL A 84 14.46 -9.80 -7.46
CA VAL A 84 15.63 -10.04 -6.58
C VAL A 84 15.22 -10.95 -5.43
N GLN A 85 15.94 -12.07 -5.24
CA GLN A 85 15.79 -12.94 -4.08
C GLN A 85 17.05 -12.94 -3.19
N PRO A 86 16.90 -12.92 -1.85
CA PRO A 86 15.65 -12.76 -1.11
C PRO A 86 15.07 -11.35 -1.28
N ASN A 87 13.75 -11.26 -1.43
CA ASN A 87 13.08 -10.00 -1.72
C ASN A 87 13.00 -9.14 -0.45
N ASP A 88 13.52 -7.92 -0.51
CA ASP A 88 13.52 -6.97 0.60
C ASP A 88 12.29 -6.06 0.55
N PHE A 89 11.26 -6.41 1.33
CA PHE A 89 10.01 -5.66 1.42
C PHE A 89 10.19 -4.32 2.15
N THR A 90 11.12 -4.24 3.09
CA THR A 90 11.42 -2.97 3.77
C THR A 90 11.95 -1.96 2.77
N THR A 91 12.89 -2.37 1.92
CA THR A 91 13.41 -1.50 0.85
C THR A 91 12.32 -1.07 -0.12
N LEU A 92 11.41 -1.98 -0.50
CA LEU A 92 10.27 -1.65 -1.36
C LEU A 92 9.38 -0.56 -0.73
N THR A 93 8.92 -0.77 0.51
CA THR A 93 7.96 0.12 1.14
C THR A 93 8.59 1.47 1.48
N HIS A 94 9.89 1.51 1.80
CA HIS A 94 10.61 2.76 1.99
C HIS A 94 10.68 3.59 0.71
N LYS A 95 11.02 2.97 -0.43
CA LYS A 95 11.04 3.65 -1.74
C LYS A 95 9.67 4.17 -2.14
N MET A 96 8.60 3.40 -1.87
CA MET A 96 7.23 3.85 -2.09
C MET A 96 6.87 5.07 -1.23
N MET A 97 7.27 5.10 0.04
CA MET A 97 7.02 6.25 0.92
C MET A 97 7.78 7.51 0.49
N GLU A 98 9.05 7.40 0.08
CA GLU A 98 9.79 8.55 -0.43
C GLU A 98 9.21 9.07 -1.76
N THR A 99 8.73 8.17 -2.62
CA THR A 99 7.99 8.57 -3.84
C THR A 99 6.73 9.35 -3.47
N LEU A 100 5.94 8.87 -2.50
CA LEU A 100 4.73 9.55 -2.04
C LEU A 100 5.04 10.93 -1.46
N LYS A 101 6.10 11.05 -0.67
CA LYS A 101 6.57 12.32 -0.11
C LYS A 101 6.96 13.32 -1.19
N ALA A 102 7.68 12.87 -2.22
CA ALA A 102 8.10 13.73 -3.34
C ALA A 102 6.93 14.22 -4.20
N GLN A 103 5.87 13.42 -4.33
CA GLN A 103 4.67 13.74 -5.12
C GLN A 103 3.60 14.50 -4.33
N ALA A 104 3.64 14.47 -3.01
CA ALA A 104 2.68 15.16 -2.15
C ALA A 104 3.01 16.64 -1.93
N GLY A 105 4.29 17.02 -2.04
CA GLY A 105 4.78 18.40 -1.97
C GLY A 105 4.52 19.17 -3.26
#